data_AF-A0A842V800-F1
#
_entry.id   AF-A0A842V800-F1
#
_cell.length_a   1.000
_cell.length_b   1.000
_cell.length_c   1.000
_cell.angle_alpha   90.00
_cell.angle_beta   90.00
_cell.angle_gamma   90.00
#
_symmetry.space_group_name_H-M   'P 1'
#
loop_
_entity.id
_entity.type
_entity.pdbx_description
1 polymer ?
#
loop_
_entity_poly.entity_id
_entity_poly.type
_entity_poly.pdbx_seq_one_letter_code
_entity_poly.pdbx_strand_id
1 'polypeptide(L)'
;MPNDKETSRKNFLLRLASSVILFLMGSLTVALTKDVTTVTLFVLQQFGIAIMVAAAVSIILEILQEKWKKEPEEISEFFTSRGIQLLTAVRQGDPRYHRWVLETSAQDIFFAGRSVLHRIQFDFEERNLPNLEKIFIRKLNEGSKIKILLCHPLWELIDNLARSENSTPEKIRNDLKTSFDIINKLWEKLKDDQERYRGEIEIRLYKELIQYAYHRIQSIDSEDIVMYVGMYFSRKQGCRSPLFEVFEKSIQREFEEHFANVFNSAESILFYPRMGDGKKFNDRTYHQVIQHLS
;
A
#
# COMPACT_ATOMS: atom_id res chain seq x y z
N MET A 1 15.34 -13.82 -25.06
CA MET A 1 14.56 -12.58 -24.82
C MET A 1 15.49 -11.43 -24.39
N PRO A 2 16.19 -10.74 -25.31
CA PRO A 2 17.09 -9.62 -24.97
C PRO A 2 16.50 -8.21 -25.21
N ASN A 3 15.28 -8.07 -25.76
CA ASN A 3 14.79 -6.81 -26.33
C ASN A 3 14.04 -5.85 -25.35
N ASP A 4 13.67 -6.30 -24.15
CA ASP A 4 12.85 -5.49 -23.24
C ASP A 4 13.65 -4.45 -22.43
N LYS A 5 14.92 -4.73 -22.11
CA LYS A 5 15.75 -3.81 -21.32
C LYS A 5 16.12 -2.55 -22.10
N GLU A 6 16.40 -2.70 -23.39
CA GLU A 6 16.79 -1.58 -24.24
C GLU A 6 15.61 -0.64 -24.51
N THR A 7 14.43 -1.22 -24.76
CA THR A 7 13.17 -0.49 -24.96
C THR A 7 12.75 0.24 -23.68
N SER A 8 12.87 -0.39 -22.51
CA SER A 8 12.57 0.23 -21.21
C SER A 8 13.49 1.41 -20.89
N ARG A 9 14.79 1.31 -21.19
CA ARG A 9 15.77 2.39 -20.97
C ARG A 9 15.54 3.57 -21.93
N LYS A 10 15.22 3.29 -23.19
CA LYS A 10 14.85 4.34 -24.17
C LYS A 10 13.60 5.11 -23.71
N ASN A 11 12.58 4.41 -23.23
CA ASN A 11 11.35 5.05 -22.73
C ASN A 11 11.58 5.89 -21.46
N PHE A 12 12.42 5.44 -20.53
CA PHE A 12 12.83 6.24 -19.37
C PHE A 12 13.56 7.53 -19.79
N LEU A 13 14.58 7.40 -20.64
CA LEU A 13 15.35 8.57 -21.11
C LEU A 13 14.46 9.57 -21.85
N LEU A 14 13.48 9.09 -22.62
CA LEU A 14 12.56 9.94 -23.37
C LEU A 14 11.61 10.73 -22.46
N ARG A 15 11.08 10.09 -21.41
CA ARG A 15 10.21 10.75 -20.41
C ARG A 15 10.99 11.71 -19.52
N LEU A 16 12.23 11.36 -19.15
CA LEU A 16 13.10 12.21 -18.37
C LEU A 16 13.48 13.46 -19.18
N ALA A 17 13.89 13.27 -20.44
CA ALA A 17 14.18 14.35 -21.36
C ALA A 17 12.96 15.25 -21.57
N SER A 18 11.77 14.68 -21.76
CA SER A 18 10.52 15.46 -21.91
C SER A 18 10.23 16.29 -20.65
N SER A 19 10.42 15.72 -19.46
CA SER A 19 10.19 16.44 -18.20
C SER A 19 11.23 17.55 -18.00
N VAL A 20 12.49 17.32 -18.35
CA VAL A 20 13.53 18.37 -18.33
C VAL A 20 13.21 19.50 -19.31
N ILE A 21 12.77 19.17 -20.53
CA ILE A 21 12.37 20.18 -21.53
C ILE A 21 11.20 21.02 -21.02
N LEU A 22 10.17 20.39 -20.43
CA LEU A 22 9.04 21.10 -19.83
C LEU A 22 9.47 22.02 -18.68
N PHE A 23 10.38 21.55 -17.82
CA PHE A 23 10.95 22.38 -16.75
C PHE A 23 11.68 23.61 -17.30
N LEU A 24 12.49 23.43 -18.34
CA LEU A 24 13.21 24.53 -18.99
C LEU A 24 12.25 25.51 -19.68
N MET A 25 11.20 25.02 -20.35
CA MET A 25 10.16 25.85 -20.95
C MET A 25 9.39 26.66 -19.91
N GLY A 26 9.02 26.05 -18.78
CA GLY A 26 8.39 26.77 -17.67
C GLY A 26 9.31 27.83 -17.08
N SER A 27 10.58 27.50 -16.88
CA SER A 27 11.61 28.43 -16.39
C SER A 27 11.82 29.62 -17.33
N LEU A 28 11.85 29.37 -18.64
CA LEU A 28 11.95 30.40 -19.67
C LEU A 28 10.70 31.30 -19.68
N THR A 29 9.51 30.70 -19.55
CA THR A 29 8.24 31.45 -19.48
C THR A 29 8.23 32.37 -18.26
N VAL A 30 8.67 31.89 -17.09
CA VAL A 30 8.78 32.71 -15.87
C VAL A 30 9.84 33.79 -16.02
N ALA A 31 10.97 33.50 -16.65
CA ALA A 31 12.03 34.48 -16.88
C ALA A 31 11.61 35.60 -17.85
N LEU A 32 10.89 35.26 -18.92
CA LEU A 32 10.40 36.23 -19.92
C LEU A 32 9.22 37.08 -19.42
N THR A 33 8.57 36.66 -18.33
CA THR A 33 7.40 37.35 -17.74
C THR A 33 7.73 38.09 -16.43
N LYS A 34 8.98 38.03 -15.97
CA LYS A 34 9.42 38.45 -14.63
C LYS A 34 9.13 39.93 -14.29
N ASP A 35 9.08 40.80 -15.29
CA ASP A 35 8.98 42.26 -15.10
C ASP A 35 7.75 42.89 -15.76
N VAL A 36 6.69 42.13 -16.05
CA VAL A 36 5.53 42.64 -16.80
C VAL A 36 4.21 42.49 -16.04
N THR A 37 3.49 43.60 -15.88
CA THR A 37 2.35 43.77 -14.96
C THR A 37 0.97 43.54 -15.60
N THR A 38 0.88 43.14 -16.87
CA THR A 38 -0.43 42.86 -17.49
C THR A 38 -0.99 41.51 -17.04
N VAL A 39 -2.31 41.47 -16.83
CA VAL A 39 -3.06 40.28 -16.36
C VAL A 39 -2.74 39.02 -17.19
N THR A 40 -2.60 39.17 -18.51
CA THR A 40 -2.27 38.07 -19.42
C THR A 40 -0.89 37.47 -19.12
N LEU A 41 0.10 38.29 -18.78
CA LEU A 41 1.46 37.83 -18.47
C LEU A 41 1.57 37.24 -17.07
N PHE A 42 0.75 37.70 -16.11
CA PHE A 42 0.60 37.04 -14.82
C PHE A 42 0.02 35.62 -14.95
N VAL A 43 -0.99 35.41 -15.79
CA VAL A 43 -1.54 34.07 -16.06
C VAL A 43 -0.50 33.15 -16.72
N LEU A 44 0.28 33.68 -17.68
CA LEU A 44 1.40 32.95 -18.30
C LEU A 44 2.49 32.57 -17.28
N GLN A 45 2.80 33.46 -16.33
CA GLN A 45 3.75 33.19 -15.26
C GLN A 45 3.27 32.06 -14.33
N GLN A 46 2.00 32.08 -13.92
CA GLN A 46 1.40 31.01 -13.10
C GLN A 46 1.40 29.67 -13.85
N PHE A 47 1.12 29.68 -15.15
CA PHE A 47 1.18 28.49 -15.99
C PHE A 47 2.62 27.94 -16.10
N GLY A 48 3.62 28.82 -16.26
CA GLY A 48 5.04 28.45 -16.24
C GLY A 48 5.47 27.80 -14.93
N ILE A 49 5.05 28.35 -13.78
CA ILE A 49 5.31 27.77 -12.46
C ILE A 49 4.65 26.39 -12.32
N ALA A 50 3.39 26.24 -12.74
CA ALA A 50 2.70 24.96 -12.68
C ALA A 50 3.39 23.87 -13.52
N ILE A 51 3.87 24.22 -14.71
CA ILE A 51 4.66 23.31 -15.56
C ILE A 51 5.98 22.94 -14.87
N MET A 52 6.69 23.91 -14.28
CA MET A 52 7.94 23.63 -13.57
C MET A 52 7.74 22.67 -12.40
N VAL A 53 6.69 22.88 -11.60
CA VAL A 53 6.40 22.01 -10.45
C VAL A 53 6.01 20.61 -10.90
N ALA A 54 5.13 20.48 -11.90
CA ALA A 54 4.74 19.18 -12.45
C ALA A 54 5.94 18.43 -13.05
N ALA A 55 6.81 19.15 -13.77
CA ALA A 55 8.04 18.59 -14.34
C ALA A 55 9.05 18.18 -13.27
N ALA A 56 9.24 18.97 -12.21
CA ALA A 56 10.12 18.63 -11.10
C ALA A 56 9.63 17.38 -10.35
N VAL A 57 8.34 17.29 -10.07
CA VAL A 57 7.72 16.10 -9.46
C VAL A 57 7.88 14.89 -10.38
N SER A 58 7.67 15.04 -11.69
CA SER A 58 7.89 13.98 -12.68
C SER A 58 9.34 13.49 -12.70
N ILE A 59 10.32 14.41 -12.71
CA ILE A 59 11.76 14.09 -12.66
C ILE A 59 12.09 13.35 -11.36
N ILE A 60 11.60 13.82 -10.22
CA ILE A 60 11.83 13.18 -8.91
C ILE A 60 11.24 11.77 -8.91
N LEU A 61 9.99 11.60 -9.37
CA LEU A 61 9.34 10.30 -9.46
C LEU A 61 10.05 9.36 -10.42
N GLU A 62 10.53 9.85 -11.57
CA GLU A 62 11.29 9.03 -12.52
C GLU A 62 12.66 8.62 -11.98
N ILE A 63 13.39 9.53 -11.33
CA ILE A 63 14.67 9.22 -10.67
C ILE A 63 14.46 8.24 -9.52
N LEU A 64 13.40 8.41 -8.72
CA LEU A 64 13.04 7.46 -7.68
C LEU A 64 12.68 6.11 -8.29
N GLN A 65 11.85 6.06 -9.34
CA GLN A 65 11.53 4.81 -10.05
C GLN A 65 12.77 4.13 -10.64
N GLU A 66 13.72 4.88 -11.21
CA GLU A 66 14.95 4.31 -11.76
C GLU A 66 15.92 3.85 -10.67
N LYS A 67 16.05 4.62 -9.58
CA LYS A 67 16.80 4.18 -8.39
C LYS A 67 16.16 2.95 -7.77
N TRP A 68 14.84 2.84 -7.80
CA TRP A 68 14.08 1.68 -7.35
C TRP A 68 14.22 0.47 -8.30
N LYS A 69 14.78 0.63 -9.51
CA LYS A 69 15.15 -0.50 -10.37
C LYS A 69 16.52 -1.12 -10.02
N LYS A 70 17.28 -0.51 -9.10
CA LYS A 70 18.54 -1.06 -8.57
C LYS A 70 18.26 -2.20 -7.60
N GLU A 71 19.24 -3.08 -7.41
CA GLU A 71 19.14 -4.22 -6.49
C GLU A 71 18.79 -3.73 -5.06
N PRO A 72 17.92 -4.42 -4.30
CA PRO A 72 17.48 -4.00 -2.96
C PRO A 72 18.63 -3.63 -2.01
N GLU A 73 19.78 -4.26 -2.19
CA GLU A 73 21.01 -4.04 -1.44
C GLU A 73 21.57 -2.62 -1.62
N GLU A 74 21.51 -2.04 -2.83
CA GLU A 74 22.00 -0.68 -3.10
C GLU A 74 21.13 0.41 -2.44
N ILE A 75 19.85 0.12 -2.20
CA ILE A 75 18.91 1.05 -1.55
C ILE A 75 18.92 0.88 -0.03
N SER A 76 19.41 -0.27 0.47
CA SER A 76 19.49 -0.59 1.90
C SER A 76 20.32 0.44 2.68
N GLU A 77 21.47 0.87 2.17
CA GLU A 77 22.32 1.85 2.86
C GLU A 77 21.62 3.21 3.01
N PHE A 78 20.92 3.67 1.98
CA PHE A 78 20.15 4.91 2.01
C PHE A 78 19.04 4.85 3.07
N PHE A 79 18.30 3.74 3.13
CA PHE A 79 17.22 3.55 4.10
C PHE A 79 17.72 3.33 5.52
N THR A 80 18.85 2.64 5.71
CA THR A 80 19.42 2.34 7.03
C THR A 80 19.80 3.64 7.75
N SER A 81 20.36 4.61 7.01
CA SER A 81 20.66 5.94 7.55
C SER A 81 19.43 6.77 7.96
N ARG A 82 18.23 6.28 7.65
CA ARG A 82 16.92 6.90 7.93
C ARG A 82 16.03 5.99 8.78
N GLY A 83 16.61 5.09 9.56
CA GLY A 83 15.84 4.28 10.51
C GLY A 83 15.06 3.10 9.90
N ILE A 84 15.37 2.70 8.66
CA ILE A 84 14.70 1.63 7.94
C ILE A 84 15.74 0.59 7.48
N GLN A 85 15.64 -0.65 7.97
CA GLN A 85 16.58 -1.72 7.65
C GLN A 85 15.99 -2.74 6.68
N LEU A 86 16.77 -3.17 5.69
CA LEU A 86 16.42 -4.33 4.86
C LEU A 86 16.52 -5.62 5.69
N LEU A 87 15.41 -6.36 5.81
CA LEU A 87 15.38 -7.65 6.49
C LEU A 87 15.63 -8.82 5.54
N THR A 88 15.07 -8.75 4.34
CA THR A 88 15.25 -9.75 3.28
C THR A 88 14.99 -9.11 1.92
N ALA A 89 15.74 -9.53 0.91
CA ALA A 89 15.55 -9.12 -0.48
C ALA A 89 14.23 -9.64 -1.09
N VAL A 90 13.61 -10.64 -0.46
CA VAL A 90 12.36 -11.30 -0.86
C VAL A 90 11.51 -11.57 0.38
N ARG A 91 10.37 -10.89 0.50
CA ARG A 91 9.41 -11.01 1.62
C ARG A 91 8.75 -12.39 1.69
N GLN A 92 8.44 -12.99 0.53
CA GLN A 92 7.85 -14.31 0.45
C GLN A 92 8.68 -15.33 1.25
N GLY A 93 8.04 -16.08 2.13
CA GLY A 93 8.71 -17.10 2.94
C GLY A 93 9.41 -16.59 4.21
N ASP A 94 9.55 -15.28 4.44
CA ASP A 94 10.19 -14.77 5.66
C ASP A 94 9.33 -15.08 6.90
N PRO A 95 9.82 -15.81 7.91
CA PRO A 95 9.05 -16.18 9.09
C PRO A 95 8.71 -14.99 10.00
N ARG A 96 9.51 -13.92 9.99
CA ARG A 96 9.29 -12.73 10.83
C ARG A 96 8.02 -11.99 10.44
N TYR A 97 7.71 -11.97 9.14
CA TYR A 97 6.54 -11.28 8.60
C TYR A 97 5.21 -11.88 9.08
N HIS A 98 5.17 -13.18 9.39
CA HIS A 98 3.95 -13.89 9.83
C HIS A 98 4.03 -14.32 11.30
N ARG A 99 4.96 -13.78 12.08
CA ARG A 99 5.15 -14.16 13.49
C ARG A 99 3.89 -13.98 14.34
N TRP A 100 3.11 -12.92 14.08
CA TRP A 100 1.82 -12.66 14.71
C TRP A 100 0.83 -13.84 14.63
N VAL A 101 0.95 -14.70 13.62
CA VAL A 101 0.09 -15.88 13.44
C VAL A 101 0.37 -16.96 14.49
N LEU A 102 1.55 -16.99 15.08
CA LEU A 102 1.94 -18.01 16.05
C LEU A 102 1.78 -17.54 17.50
N GLU A 103 1.79 -16.22 17.70
CA GLU A 103 1.62 -15.62 19.02
C GLU A 103 0.16 -15.79 19.50
N THR A 104 -0.04 -16.04 20.79
CA THR A 104 -1.36 -16.26 21.40
C THR A 104 -1.79 -15.11 22.31
N SER A 105 -0.91 -14.13 22.54
CA SER A 105 -1.23 -12.90 23.26
C SER A 105 -2.10 -11.98 22.39
N ALA A 106 -2.82 -11.07 23.06
CA ALA A 106 -3.62 -10.06 22.40
C ALA A 106 -2.70 -9.01 21.73
N GLN A 107 -2.99 -8.67 20.48
CA GLN A 107 -2.16 -7.79 19.67
C GLN A 107 -2.98 -6.68 19.02
N ASP A 108 -2.37 -5.52 18.79
CA ASP A 108 -2.89 -4.47 17.93
C ASP A 108 -2.18 -4.54 16.57
N ILE A 109 -2.92 -5.05 15.58
CA ILE A 109 -2.43 -5.43 14.27
C ILE A 109 -3.01 -4.49 13.23
N PHE A 110 -2.16 -3.90 12.39
CA PHE A 110 -2.57 -3.07 11.28
C PHE A 110 -1.89 -3.52 9.99
N PHE A 111 -2.70 -3.96 9.03
CA PHE A 111 -2.30 -4.21 7.64
C PHE A 111 -2.78 -3.11 6.71
N ALA A 112 -1.92 -2.64 5.81
CA ALA A 112 -2.33 -1.86 4.66
C ALA A 112 -1.66 -2.37 3.38
N GLY A 113 -2.41 -2.39 2.28
CA GLY A 113 -1.86 -2.79 0.99
C GLY A 113 -2.94 -2.89 -0.07
N ARG A 114 -2.55 -3.24 -1.30
CA ARG A 114 -3.47 -3.28 -2.45
C ARG A 114 -4.46 -4.44 -2.33
N SER A 115 -3.94 -5.66 -2.32
CA SER A 115 -4.65 -6.94 -2.15
C SER A 115 -4.10 -7.71 -0.93
N VAL A 116 -3.96 -7.00 0.20
CA VAL A 116 -3.18 -7.48 1.36
C VAL A 116 -3.69 -8.82 1.92
N LEU A 117 -5.01 -9.05 1.91
CA LEU A 117 -5.61 -10.28 2.44
C LEU A 117 -5.37 -11.48 1.53
N HIS A 118 -5.56 -11.33 0.22
CA HIS A 118 -5.17 -12.34 -0.75
C HIS A 118 -3.70 -12.72 -0.57
N ARG A 119 -2.82 -11.72 -0.38
CA ARG A 119 -1.40 -12.01 -0.24
C ARG A 119 -1.07 -12.79 1.02
N ILE A 120 -1.65 -12.42 2.15
CA ILE A 120 -1.45 -13.13 3.42
C ILE A 120 -1.98 -14.57 3.29
N GLN A 121 -3.17 -14.75 2.72
CA GLN A 121 -3.76 -16.07 2.48
C GLN A 121 -2.86 -16.95 1.59
N PHE A 122 -2.33 -16.40 0.50
CA PHE A 122 -1.41 -17.12 -0.37
C PHE A 122 -0.14 -17.58 0.38
N ASP A 123 0.45 -16.71 1.20
CA ASP A 123 1.61 -17.09 2.03
C ASP A 123 1.26 -18.15 3.08
N PHE A 124 0.01 -18.18 3.57
CA PHE A 124 -0.45 -19.20 4.51
C PHE A 124 -0.60 -20.56 3.84
N GLU A 125 -1.15 -20.59 2.64
CA GLU A 125 -1.28 -21.82 1.83
C GLU A 125 0.09 -22.44 1.54
N GLU A 126 1.08 -21.64 1.13
CA GLU A 126 2.46 -22.12 0.90
C GLU A 126 3.10 -22.72 2.16
N ARG A 127 2.62 -22.35 3.35
CA ARG A 127 3.14 -22.79 4.65
C ARG A 127 2.26 -23.82 5.34
N ASN A 128 1.17 -24.28 4.70
CA ASN A 128 0.15 -25.13 5.31
C ASN A 128 -0.44 -24.55 6.62
N LEU A 129 -0.56 -23.22 6.69
CA LEU A 129 -1.24 -22.54 7.79
C LEU A 129 -2.77 -22.55 7.59
N PRO A 130 -3.57 -22.47 8.67
CA PRO A 130 -5.01 -22.32 8.55
C PRO A 130 -5.39 -21.08 7.74
N ASN A 131 -6.53 -21.13 7.04
CA ASN A 131 -7.03 -19.98 6.31
C ASN A 131 -7.10 -18.71 7.18
N LEU A 132 -6.90 -17.56 6.52
CA LEU A 132 -6.80 -16.25 7.14
C LEU A 132 -8.04 -15.90 7.96
N GLU A 133 -9.24 -16.27 7.52
CA GLU A 133 -10.46 -16.01 8.30
C GLU A 133 -10.43 -16.76 9.64
N LYS A 134 -9.91 -17.99 9.69
CA LYS A 134 -9.80 -18.76 10.94
C LYS A 134 -8.78 -18.14 11.89
N ILE A 135 -7.67 -17.62 11.34
CA ILE A 135 -6.65 -16.92 12.11
C ILE A 135 -7.20 -15.62 12.71
N PHE A 136 -7.94 -14.81 11.94
CA PHE A 136 -8.57 -13.60 12.47
C PHE A 136 -9.60 -13.91 13.56
N ILE A 137 -10.43 -14.93 13.37
CA ILE A 137 -11.38 -15.36 14.41
C ILE A 137 -10.65 -15.76 15.70
N ARG A 138 -9.55 -16.54 15.59
CA ARG A 138 -8.71 -16.88 16.75
C ARG A 138 -8.14 -15.62 17.41
N LYS A 139 -7.61 -14.68 16.63
CA LYS A 139 -7.05 -13.41 17.13
C LYS A 139 -8.07 -12.53 17.84
N LEU A 140 -9.29 -12.46 17.31
CA LEU A 140 -10.41 -11.79 17.95
C LEU A 140 -10.81 -12.46 19.26
N ASN A 141 -10.78 -13.79 19.31
CA ASN A 141 -10.94 -14.56 20.54
C ASN A 141 -9.80 -14.29 21.53
N GLU A 142 -8.56 -14.11 21.10
CA GLU A 142 -7.42 -13.74 21.96
C GLU A 142 -7.54 -12.30 22.52
N GLY A 143 -8.45 -11.47 21.99
CA GLY A 143 -8.62 -10.07 22.40
C GLY A 143 -7.87 -9.06 21.53
N SER A 144 -7.40 -9.48 20.36
CA SER A 144 -6.65 -8.63 19.45
C SER A 144 -7.51 -7.56 18.77
N LYS A 145 -6.89 -6.42 18.46
CA LYS A 145 -7.42 -5.36 17.61
C LYS A 145 -6.83 -5.50 16.22
N ILE A 146 -7.67 -5.54 15.19
CA ILE A 146 -7.25 -5.75 13.81
C ILE A 146 -7.76 -4.62 12.93
N LYS A 147 -6.86 -3.87 12.33
CA LYS A 147 -7.18 -2.86 11.31
C LYS A 147 -6.63 -3.31 9.97
N ILE A 148 -7.45 -3.19 8.93
CA ILE A 148 -7.06 -3.52 7.57
C ILE A 148 -7.46 -2.38 6.65
N LEU A 149 -6.51 -1.95 5.82
CA LEU A 149 -6.70 -0.93 4.80
C LEU A 149 -6.42 -1.54 3.42
N LEU A 150 -7.46 -1.69 2.61
CA LEU A 150 -7.42 -2.37 1.29
C LEU A 150 -7.73 -1.37 0.17
N CYS A 151 -7.10 -1.53 -1.00
CA CYS A 151 -7.37 -0.66 -2.15
C CYS A 151 -8.83 -0.80 -2.60
N HIS A 152 -9.48 0.33 -2.84
CA HIS A 152 -10.84 0.39 -3.34
C HIS A 152 -10.87 -0.03 -4.83
N PRO A 153 -11.55 -1.13 -5.22
CA PRO A 153 -11.44 -1.65 -6.58
C PRO A 153 -12.07 -0.78 -7.68
N LEU A 154 -13.06 0.06 -7.34
CA LEU A 154 -13.62 1.04 -8.28
C LEU A 154 -12.68 2.19 -8.61
N TRP A 155 -11.46 2.20 -8.05
CA TRP A 155 -10.51 3.26 -8.32
C TRP A 155 -9.81 3.02 -9.66
N GLU A 156 -9.82 4.05 -10.52
CA GLU A 156 -9.42 4.04 -11.94
C GLU A 156 -7.90 3.81 -12.19
N LEU A 157 -7.20 3.11 -11.30
CA LEU A 157 -5.78 2.83 -11.43
C LEU A 157 -5.45 1.34 -11.58
N ILE A 158 -6.42 0.41 -11.69
CA ILE A 158 -6.10 -1.03 -11.86
C ILE A 158 -5.10 -1.27 -13.00
N ASP A 159 -5.28 -0.62 -14.15
CA ASP A 159 -4.35 -0.76 -15.28
C ASP A 159 -2.95 -0.18 -14.97
N ASN A 160 -2.90 0.92 -14.23
CA ASN A 160 -1.64 1.53 -13.79
C ASN A 160 -0.94 0.66 -12.74
N LEU A 161 -1.69 0.05 -11.82
CA LEU A 161 -1.21 -0.93 -10.85
C LEU A 161 -0.64 -2.15 -11.57
N ALA A 162 -1.38 -2.72 -12.53
CA ALA A 162 -0.95 -3.86 -13.34
C ALA A 162 0.37 -3.58 -14.07
N ARG A 163 0.48 -2.43 -14.75
CA ARG A 163 1.73 -1.99 -15.38
C ARG A 163 2.87 -1.83 -14.36
N SER A 164 2.58 -1.24 -13.20
CA SER A 164 3.57 -1.06 -12.14
C SER A 164 4.09 -2.37 -11.58
N GLU A 165 3.26 -3.42 -11.53
CA GLU A 165 3.63 -4.72 -10.95
C GLU A 165 4.14 -5.73 -11.99
N ASN A 166 4.24 -5.33 -13.26
CA ASN A 166 4.48 -6.25 -14.37
C ASN A 166 3.50 -7.44 -14.34
N SER A 167 2.22 -7.12 -14.14
CA SER A 167 1.09 -8.03 -14.04
C SER A 167 0.01 -7.65 -15.06
N THR A 168 -1.01 -8.48 -15.22
CA THR A 168 -2.19 -8.13 -16.03
C THR A 168 -3.29 -7.53 -15.15
N PRO A 169 -4.13 -6.62 -15.70
CA PRO A 169 -5.28 -6.08 -14.98
C PRO A 169 -6.20 -7.17 -14.43
N GLU A 170 -6.41 -8.25 -15.17
CA GLU A 170 -7.25 -9.39 -14.76
C GLU A 170 -6.68 -10.07 -13.53
N LYS A 171 -5.35 -10.24 -13.46
CA LYS A 171 -4.70 -10.78 -12.27
C LYS A 171 -4.89 -9.86 -11.07
N ILE A 172 -4.72 -8.55 -11.22
CA ILE A 172 -4.95 -7.59 -10.13
C ILE A 172 -6.42 -7.62 -9.67
N ARG A 173 -7.38 -7.70 -10.61
CA ARG A 173 -8.81 -7.85 -10.29
C ARG A 173 -9.09 -9.14 -9.52
N ASN A 174 -8.50 -10.27 -9.93
CA ASN A 174 -8.65 -11.55 -9.23
C ASN A 174 -8.04 -11.53 -7.82
N ASP A 175 -6.88 -10.91 -7.65
CA ASP A 175 -6.24 -10.75 -6.34
C ASP A 175 -7.11 -9.90 -5.39
N LEU A 176 -7.70 -8.82 -5.91
CA LEU A 176 -8.66 -7.99 -5.17
C LEU A 176 -9.92 -8.77 -4.85
N LYS A 177 -10.50 -9.48 -5.83
CA LYS A 177 -11.71 -10.31 -5.65
C LYS A 177 -11.50 -11.34 -4.54
N THR A 178 -10.35 -12.00 -4.53
CA THR A 178 -9.99 -12.98 -3.49
C THR A 178 -9.91 -12.33 -2.11
N SER A 179 -9.40 -11.10 -2.01
CA SER A 179 -9.41 -10.34 -0.76
C SER A 179 -10.84 -10.04 -0.27
N PHE A 180 -11.75 -9.67 -1.18
CA PHE A 180 -13.16 -9.45 -0.85
C PHE A 180 -13.91 -10.74 -0.48
N ASP A 181 -13.61 -11.87 -1.14
CA ASP A 181 -14.16 -13.17 -0.77
C ASP A 181 -13.76 -13.57 0.66
N ILE A 182 -12.52 -13.27 1.08
CA ILE A 182 -12.06 -13.48 2.46
C ILE A 182 -12.85 -12.58 3.43
N ILE A 183 -13.04 -11.30 3.09
CA ILE A 183 -13.84 -10.37 3.91
C ILE A 183 -15.27 -10.90 4.09
N ASN A 184 -15.90 -11.39 3.02
CA ASN A 184 -17.24 -11.94 3.08
C ASN A 184 -17.29 -13.21 3.94
N LYS A 185 -16.38 -14.16 3.72
CA LYS A 185 -16.29 -15.38 4.56
C LYS A 185 -16.06 -15.06 6.04
N LEU A 186 -15.29 -14.02 6.33
CA LEU A 186 -15.09 -13.54 7.69
C LEU A 186 -16.38 -12.93 8.25
N TRP A 187 -17.06 -12.07 7.50
CA TRP A 187 -18.34 -11.50 7.90
C TRP A 187 -19.39 -12.57 8.20
N GLU A 188 -19.52 -13.59 7.35
CA GLU A 188 -20.45 -14.71 7.57
C GLU A 188 -20.18 -15.42 8.91
N LYS A 189 -18.93 -15.51 9.34
CA LYS A 189 -18.58 -16.05 10.67
C LYS A 189 -18.93 -15.08 11.79
N LEU A 190 -18.65 -13.80 11.61
CA LEU A 190 -18.88 -12.76 12.62
C LEU A 190 -20.36 -12.40 12.82
N LYS A 191 -21.19 -12.56 11.78
CA LYS A 191 -22.61 -12.17 11.83
C LYS A 191 -23.45 -13.16 12.63
N ASP A 192 -23.15 -14.46 12.52
CA ASP A 192 -23.92 -15.54 13.13
C ASP A 192 -23.44 -15.90 14.54
N ASP A 193 -22.26 -15.43 14.94
CA ASP A 193 -21.72 -15.76 16.24
C ASP A 193 -22.50 -15.06 17.38
N GLN A 194 -23.12 -15.88 18.23
CA GLN A 194 -23.75 -15.43 19.47
C GLN A 194 -22.70 -15.14 20.55
N GLU A 195 -21.51 -15.75 20.44
CA GLU A 195 -20.40 -15.46 21.35
C GLU A 195 -19.77 -14.12 20.99
N ARG A 196 -19.66 -13.25 22.00
CA ARG A 196 -19.03 -11.95 21.86
C ARG A 196 -17.51 -12.13 21.81
N TYR A 197 -16.89 -11.80 20.68
CA TYR A 197 -15.44 -11.75 20.60
C TYR A 197 -14.85 -10.71 21.56
N ARG A 198 -13.67 -11.02 22.13
CA ARG A 198 -12.95 -10.13 23.05
C ARG A 198 -12.23 -8.98 22.33
N GLY A 199 -11.92 -9.18 21.06
CA GLY A 199 -11.23 -8.24 20.19
C GLY A 199 -12.16 -7.42 19.30
N GLU A 200 -11.56 -6.67 18.37
CA GLU A 200 -12.28 -5.88 17.37
C GLU A 200 -11.57 -5.96 16.02
N ILE A 201 -12.35 -5.84 14.94
CA ILE A 201 -11.81 -5.75 13.59
C ILE A 201 -12.50 -4.66 12.79
N GLU A 202 -11.70 -3.91 12.05
CA GLU A 202 -12.19 -2.90 11.13
C GLU A 202 -11.42 -2.97 9.81
N ILE A 203 -12.17 -3.11 8.72
CA ILE A 203 -11.66 -3.17 7.36
C ILE A 203 -12.21 -1.96 6.61
N ARG A 204 -11.30 -1.17 6.04
CA ARG A 204 -11.63 0.03 5.28
C ARG A 204 -11.00 0.01 3.89
N LEU A 205 -11.62 0.72 2.97
CA LEU A 205 -11.26 0.85 1.56
C LEU A 205 -10.72 2.25 1.28
N TYR A 206 -9.48 2.33 0.78
CA TYR A 206 -8.85 3.60 0.42
C TYR A 206 -8.82 3.80 -1.10
N LYS A 207 -8.86 5.07 -1.53
CA LYS A 207 -8.79 5.48 -2.94
C LYS A 207 -7.47 6.18 -3.29
N GLU A 208 -6.48 6.18 -2.39
CA GLU A 208 -5.17 6.82 -2.60
C GLU A 208 -4.11 5.81 -3.06
N LEU A 209 -3.01 6.24 -3.71
CA LEU A 209 -1.98 5.29 -4.18
C LEU A 209 -1.02 4.97 -3.05
N ILE A 210 -1.22 3.87 -2.35
CA ILE A 210 -0.20 3.37 -1.43
C ILE A 210 0.83 2.57 -2.24
N GLN A 211 2.05 3.11 -2.32
CA GLN A 211 3.16 2.53 -3.09
C GLN A 211 3.88 1.39 -2.37
N TYR A 212 3.47 1.08 -1.15
CA TYR A 212 4.05 0.05 -0.31
C TYR A 212 2.98 -0.66 0.52
N ALA A 213 3.20 -1.93 0.83
CA ALA A 213 2.48 -2.63 1.87
C ALA A 213 3.03 -2.20 3.23
N TYR A 214 2.15 -2.10 4.21
CA TYR A 214 2.49 -1.75 5.59
C TYR A 214 1.91 -2.80 6.52
N HIS A 215 2.69 -3.19 7.51
CA HIS A 215 2.30 -4.16 8.49
C HIS A 215 2.88 -3.76 9.84
N ARG A 216 2.00 -3.43 10.78
CA ARG A 216 2.36 -3.03 12.13
C ARG A 216 1.74 -3.98 13.14
N ILE A 217 2.56 -4.50 14.04
CA ILE A 217 2.16 -5.41 15.10
C ILE A 217 2.68 -4.83 16.41
N GLN A 218 1.79 -4.67 17.37
CA GLN A 218 2.14 -4.33 18.74
C GLN A 218 1.49 -5.34 19.67
N SER A 219 2.22 -5.87 20.65
CA SER A 219 1.59 -6.60 21.75
C SER A 219 0.83 -5.61 22.63
N ILE A 220 -0.42 -5.88 23.01
CA ILE A 220 -1.22 -4.93 23.80
C ILE A 220 -0.56 -4.61 25.16
N ASP A 221 0.20 -5.57 25.70
CA ASP A 221 0.93 -5.44 26.97
C ASP A 221 2.36 -4.89 26.81
N SER A 222 2.77 -4.45 25.61
CA SER A 222 4.11 -3.91 25.34
C SER A 222 4.07 -2.60 24.56
N GLU A 223 5.03 -1.72 24.85
CA GLU A 223 5.29 -0.54 24.02
C GLU A 223 6.08 -0.86 22.74
N ASP A 224 6.59 -2.09 22.60
CA ASP A 224 7.36 -2.49 21.43
C ASP A 224 6.46 -2.66 20.21
N ILE A 225 6.73 -1.84 19.20
CA ILE A 225 6.07 -1.87 17.89
C ILE A 225 7.02 -2.50 16.89
N VAL A 226 6.56 -3.58 16.27
CA VAL A 226 7.19 -4.17 15.10
C VAL A 226 6.52 -3.62 13.86
N MET A 227 7.28 -2.94 13.01
CA MET A 227 6.77 -2.28 11.82
C MET A 227 7.53 -2.73 10.58
N TYR A 228 6.79 -3.28 9.63
CA TYR A 228 7.31 -3.72 8.34
C TYR A 228 6.72 -2.93 7.18
N VAL A 229 7.57 -2.66 6.20
CA VAL A 229 7.18 -2.03 4.93
C VAL A 229 7.66 -2.90 3.77
N GLY A 230 6.73 -3.28 2.89
CA GLY A 230 7.01 -4.02 1.66
C GLY A 230 6.82 -3.12 0.45
N MET A 231 7.90 -2.69 -0.20
CA MET A 231 7.81 -1.75 -1.33
C MET A 231 7.37 -2.46 -2.61
N TYR A 232 6.35 -1.95 -3.32
CA TYR A 232 5.96 -2.50 -4.62
C TYR A 232 6.95 -2.03 -5.71
N PHE A 233 8.07 -2.75 -5.86
CA PHE A 233 9.07 -2.42 -6.89
C PHE A 233 8.58 -2.74 -8.29
N SER A 234 8.88 -1.85 -9.25
CA SER A 234 8.35 -1.92 -10.62
C SER A 234 8.79 -3.12 -11.46
N ARG A 235 9.55 -4.07 -10.87
CA ARG A 235 10.13 -5.25 -11.52
C ARG A 235 9.91 -6.55 -10.73
N LYS A 236 9.43 -6.47 -9.49
CA LYS A 236 9.16 -7.64 -8.64
C LYS A 236 7.67 -7.62 -8.30
N GLN A 237 6.97 -8.72 -8.59
CA GLN A 237 5.61 -8.94 -8.08
C GLN A 237 5.63 -8.67 -6.57
N GLY A 238 4.63 -7.98 -5.99
CA GLY A 238 4.70 -7.50 -4.59
C GLY A 238 5.00 -8.59 -3.53
N CYS A 239 4.72 -9.83 -3.87
CA CYS A 239 5.17 -11.08 -3.24
C CYS A 239 6.71 -11.21 -3.06
N ARG A 240 7.43 -10.91 -4.13
CA ARG A 240 8.88 -10.99 -4.28
C ARG A 240 9.59 -9.68 -3.95
N SER A 241 8.87 -8.66 -3.50
CA SER A 241 9.49 -7.42 -3.04
C SER A 241 10.31 -7.69 -1.79
N PRO A 242 11.39 -6.92 -1.54
CA PRO A 242 12.06 -6.93 -0.26
C PRO A 242 11.12 -6.50 0.88
N LEU A 243 11.51 -6.94 2.07
CA LEU A 243 10.88 -6.59 3.33
C LEU A 243 11.83 -5.69 4.11
N PHE A 244 11.32 -4.54 4.55
CA PHE A 244 12.04 -3.63 5.41
C PHE A 244 11.40 -3.59 6.79
N GLU A 245 12.21 -3.40 7.82
CA GLU A 245 11.78 -3.07 9.17
C GLU A 245 12.07 -1.60 9.44
N VAL A 246 11.08 -0.90 10.00
CA VAL A 246 11.23 0.47 10.49
C VAL A 246 11.52 0.37 11.98
N PHE A 247 12.75 0.67 12.39
CA PHE A 247 13.19 0.51 13.78
C PHE A 247 13.35 1.87 14.51
N GLU A 248 13.45 2.98 13.78
CA GLU A 248 13.55 4.30 14.39
C GLU A 248 12.18 4.85 14.77
N LYS A 249 12.00 5.21 16.06
CA LYS A 249 10.70 5.63 16.63
C LYS A 249 10.11 6.88 15.98
N SER A 250 10.94 7.83 15.56
CA SER A 250 10.52 9.05 14.84
C SER A 250 9.82 8.69 13.52
N ILE A 251 10.44 7.80 12.75
CA ILE A 251 9.95 7.33 11.46
C ILE A 251 8.73 6.42 11.63
N GLN A 252 8.72 5.56 12.65
CA GLN A 252 7.53 4.78 13.01
C GLN A 252 6.32 5.69 13.23
N ARG A 253 6.49 6.80 13.96
CA ARG A 253 5.42 7.77 14.20
C ARG A 253 4.92 8.41 12.90
N GLU A 254 5.81 8.79 11.98
CA GLU A 254 5.42 9.34 10.68
C GLU A 254 4.55 8.34 9.87
N PHE A 255 4.94 7.06 9.85
CA PHE A 255 4.14 6.02 9.21
C PHE A 255 2.78 5.82 9.92
N GLU A 256 2.76 5.79 11.25
CA GLU A 256 1.51 5.65 12.03
C GLU A 256 0.56 6.83 11.78
N GLU A 257 1.07 8.07 11.78
CA GLU A 257 0.28 9.27 11.48
C GLU A 257 -0.27 9.23 10.05
N HIS A 258 0.57 8.88 9.07
CA HIS A 258 0.14 8.74 7.69
C HIS A 258 -1.00 7.71 7.55
N PHE A 259 -0.80 6.49 8.05
CA PHE A 259 -1.81 5.44 7.91
C PHE A 259 -3.06 5.68 8.77
N ALA A 260 -2.94 6.34 9.92
CA ALA A 260 -4.09 6.77 10.69
C ALA A 260 -4.95 7.78 9.91
N ASN A 261 -4.31 8.75 9.24
CA ASN A 261 -5.02 9.73 8.42
C ASN A 261 -5.76 9.06 7.25
N VAL A 262 -5.09 8.18 6.50
CA VAL A 262 -5.73 7.44 5.39
C VAL A 262 -6.83 6.52 5.90
N PHE A 263 -6.61 5.83 7.03
CA PHE A 263 -7.63 4.96 7.60
C PHE A 263 -8.87 5.75 8.04
N ASN A 264 -8.69 6.91 8.65
CA ASN A 264 -9.79 7.75 9.14
C ASN A 264 -10.65 8.33 8.00
N SER A 265 -10.06 8.60 6.83
CA SER A 265 -10.78 9.08 5.64
C SER A 265 -11.34 7.95 4.76
N ALA A 266 -10.86 6.71 4.94
CA ALA A 266 -11.26 5.56 4.15
C ALA A 266 -12.69 5.09 4.45
N GLU A 267 -13.31 4.49 3.44
CA GLU A 267 -14.68 3.97 3.52
C GLU A 267 -14.71 2.63 4.28
N SER A 268 -15.53 2.51 5.32
CA SER A 268 -15.67 1.24 6.05
C SER A 268 -16.45 0.20 5.25
N ILE A 269 -15.86 -0.99 5.08
CA ILE A 269 -16.52 -2.15 4.46
C ILE A 269 -16.99 -3.17 5.52
N LEU A 270 -16.19 -3.38 6.56
CA LEU A 270 -16.51 -4.28 7.67
C LEU A 270 -16.10 -3.62 8.98
N PHE A 271 -17.00 -3.60 9.95
CA PHE A 271 -16.71 -3.18 11.31
C PHE A 271 -17.32 -4.18 12.29
N TYR A 272 -16.51 -4.73 13.17
CA TYR A 272 -16.94 -5.55 14.30
C TYR A 272 -16.30 -4.99 15.57
N PRO A 273 -17.08 -4.30 16.43
CA PRO A 273 -16.57 -3.74 17.66
C PRO A 273 -16.36 -4.81 18.73
N ARG A 274 -15.54 -4.50 19.72
CA ARG A 274 -15.47 -5.27 20.97
C ARG A 274 -16.87 -5.36 21.58
N MET A 275 -17.28 -6.57 21.99
CA MET A 275 -18.64 -6.91 22.48
C MET A 275 -19.74 -7.03 21.41
N GLY A 276 -19.42 -6.86 20.12
CA GLY A 276 -20.27 -7.21 18.98
C GLY A 276 -21.48 -6.29 18.69
N ASP A 277 -21.89 -5.46 19.65
CA ASP A 277 -23.01 -4.52 19.47
C ASP A 277 -22.64 -3.42 18.47
N GLY A 278 -23.44 -3.27 17.40
CA GLY A 278 -23.16 -2.29 16.34
C GLY A 278 -22.20 -2.77 15.26
N LYS A 279 -21.98 -4.09 15.13
CA LYS A 279 -21.32 -4.69 13.97
C LYS A 279 -22.01 -4.28 12.66
N LYS A 280 -21.23 -3.97 11.63
CA LYS A 280 -21.70 -3.48 10.33
C LYS A 280 -20.91 -4.11 9.20
N PHE A 281 -21.61 -4.40 8.12
CA PHE A 281 -21.04 -4.77 6.84
C PHE A 281 -21.71 -3.93 5.76
N ASN A 282 -20.92 -3.31 4.89
CA ASN A 282 -21.44 -2.45 3.84
C ASN A 282 -21.77 -3.30 2.60
N ASP A 283 -22.91 -4.00 2.66
CA ASP A 283 -23.40 -4.87 1.59
C ASP A 283 -23.45 -4.15 0.25
N ARG A 284 -23.90 -2.89 0.23
CA ARG A 284 -23.99 -2.09 -1.00
C ARG A 284 -22.61 -1.96 -1.66
N THR A 285 -21.61 -1.51 -0.92
CA THR A 285 -20.25 -1.34 -1.44
C THR A 285 -19.65 -2.69 -1.83
N TYR A 286 -19.87 -3.74 -1.04
CA TYR A 286 -19.43 -5.10 -1.39
C TYR A 286 -19.97 -5.55 -2.76
N HIS A 287 -21.29 -5.48 -2.98
CA HIS A 287 -21.90 -5.92 -4.23
C HIS A 287 -21.46 -5.07 -5.43
N GLN A 288 -21.34 -3.75 -5.26
CA GLN A 288 -20.82 -2.86 -6.29
C GLN A 288 -19.39 -3.23 -6.70
N VAL A 289 -18.54 -3.51 -5.72
CA VAL A 289 -17.16 -3.94 -5.96
C VAL A 289 -17.11 -5.30 -6.67
N ILE A 290 -17.84 -6.30 -6.19
CA ILE A 290 -17.85 -7.64 -6.79
C ILE A 290 -18.34 -7.59 -8.23
N GLN A 291 -19.36 -6.77 -8.52
CA GLN A 291 -19.84 -6.55 -9.88
C GLN A 291 -18.78 -5.92 -10.79
N HIS A 292 -17.99 -4.97 -10.28
CA HIS A 292 -16.91 -4.34 -11.04
C HIS A 292 -15.68 -5.26 -11.25
N LEU A 293 -15.48 -6.20 -10.34
CA LEU A 293 -14.38 -7.17 -10.40
C LEU A 293 -14.71 -8.44 -11.19
N SER A 294 -15.97 -8.63 -11.60
CA SER A 294 -16.44 -9.79 -12.39
C SER A 294 -16.47 -9.46 -13.88
#